data_AF-A0A416SKK9-F1
#
_entry.id   AF-A0A416SKK9-F1
#
_cell.length_a   1.000
_cell.length_b   1.000
_cell.length_c   1.000
_cell.angle_alpha   90.00
_cell.angle_beta   90.00
_cell.angle_gamma   90.00
#
_symmetry.space_group_name_H-M   'P 1'
#
loop_
_entity.id
_entity.type
_entity.pdbx_description
1 polymer ?
#
loop_
_entity_poly.entity_id
_entity_poly.type
_entity_poly.pdbx_seq_one_letter_code
_entity_poly.pdbx_strand_id
1 'polypeptide(L)'
;MKKTGAVIVAAGQSLRMKDFKPMLPFGDSTIAIHIVTMLKKLGVDPVVVVTGYRARELQEHLFYTGVQFVKNERYETTEMFDSVVLGVRKIAGECERILIMPADIPAIKPETMRQVLMIDGKIVRTIYHGKHGHPIIMHRDVAESLMKYDGGGGLMGAVRASQIPVTDVEVEDEGVCRDIDTKDEYQELLEWNYGRGEGYPVRPKAQVKLMANKAFFGPGIYQLMELLGQTGSLQEACLQMGLSYSKGSRIIKEAERQLGFPLTERWTGGQGGGGSRLTKEGKKLVENYRDMVSEVQAYTDEVYQKYFGKGFRD
;
A
#
# COMPACT_ATOMS: atom_id res chain seq x y z
N MET A 1 -28.28 8.50 -12.37
CA MET A 1 -26.90 9.02 -12.41
C MET A 1 -26.26 8.56 -13.70
N LYS A 2 -25.45 9.41 -14.36
CA LYS A 2 -24.59 8.99 -15.48
C LYS A 2 -23.69 7.84 -15.02
N LYS A 3 -23.38 6.89 -15.90
CA LYS A 3 -22.50 5.77 -15.53
C LYS A 3 -21.10 6.30 -15.24
N THR A 4 -20.64 6.22 -14.01
CA THR A 4 -19.30 6.68 -13.59
C THR A 4 -18.39 5.49 -13.40
N GLY A 5 -17.26 5.48 -14.09
CA GLY A 5 -16.15 4.56 -13.83
C GLY A 5 -15.03 5.27 -13.07
N ALA A 6 -14.09 4.51 -12.49
CA ALA A 6 -12.95 5.08 -11.77
C ALA A 6 -11.61 4.57 -12.29
N VAL A 7 -10.62 5.46 -12.26
CA VAL A 7 -9.21 5.15 -12.42
C VAL A 7 -8.51 5.40 -11.10
N ILE A 8 -8.00 4.33 -10.49
CA ILE A 8 -7.16 4.41 -9.29
C ILE A 8 -5.70 4.39 -9.73
N VAL A 9 -4.94 5.42 -9.38
CA VAL A 9 -3.52 5.52 -9.74
C VAL A 9 -2.66 5.00 -8.60
N ALA A 10 -2.03 3.83 -8.81
CA ALA A 10 -1.25 3.10 -7.80
C ALA A 10 0.13 2.65 -8.33
N ALA A 11 0.67 3.33 -9.34
CA ALA A 11 1.90 2.92 -10.02
C ALA A 11 3.20 3.37 -9.33
N GLY A 12 3.12 4.27 -8.35
CA GLY A 12 4.28 4.91 -7.73
C GLY A 12 5.16 3.99 -6.87
N GLN A 13 6.48 4.23 -6.90
CA GLN A 13 7.49 3.43 -6.21
C GLN A 13 7.51 3.53 -4.68
N SER A 14 6.83 4.52 -4.09
CA SER A 14 6.80 4.73 -2.63
C SER A 14 8.20 4.82 -1.97
N LEU A 15 9.20 5.34 -2.69
CA LEU A 15 10.62 5.34 -2.30
C LEU A 15 10.89 5.93 -0.91
N ARG A 16 10.17 7.01 -0.54
CA ARG A 16 10.30 7.69 0.75
C ARG A 16 9.75 6.88 1.92
N MET A 17 8.73 6.04 1.69
CA MET A 17 8.13 5.21 2.75
C MET A 17 8.90 3.92 3.02
N LYS A 18 9.73 3.44 2.08
CA LYS A 18 10.30 2.07 2.11
C LYS A 18 9.23 0.98 2.33
N ASP A 19 7.99 1.26 1.90
CA ASP A 19 6.84 0.37 2.04
C ASP A 19 5.86 0.66 0.88
N PHE A 20 4.98 -0.28 0.55
CA PHE A 20 4.12 -0.17 -0.63
C PHE A 20 2.74 0.39 -0.25
N LYS A 21 2.57 1.70 -0.44
CA LYS A 21 1.37 2.48 -0.01
C LYS A 21 0.04 1.77 -0.23
N PRO A 22 -0.31 1.26 -1.43
CA PRO A 22 -1.63 0.67 -1.68
C PRO A 22 -1.94 -0.58 -0.83
N MET A 23 -0.89 -1.25 -0.32
CA MET A 23 -0.98 -2.45 0.51
C MET A 23 -0.97 -2.13 2.01
N LEU A 24 -0.79 -0.87 2.40
CA LEU A 24 -0.79 -0.50 3.81
C LEU A 24 -2.16 -0.72 4.44
N PRO A 25 -2.22 -1.16 5.71
CA PRO A 25 -3.44 -1.21 6.49
C PRO A 25 -4.22 0.11 6.49
N PHE A 26 -5.51 0.08 6.17
CA PHE A 26 -6.38 1.24 6.37
C PHE A 26 -7.80 0.76 6.62
N GLY A 27 -8.44 1.26 7.68
CA GLY A 27 -9.68 0.67 8.18
C GLY A 27 -9.54 -0.84 8.43
N ASP A 28 -10.49 -1.63 7.95
CA ASP A 28 -10.56 -3.08 8.10
C ASP A 28 -9.71 -3.90 7.09
N SER A 29 -9.03 -3.24 6.14
CA SER A 29 -8.39 -3.92 5.01
C SER A 29 -7.05 -3.29 4.59
N THR A 30 -6.81 -3.04 3.31
CA THR A 30 -5.68 -2.21 2.86
C THR A 30 -6.20 -0.97 2.17
N ILE A 31 -5.36 0.05 2.02
CA ILE A 31 -5.70 1.27 1.29
C ILE A 31 -6.38 0.99 -0.06
N ALA A 32 -5.82 0.08 -0.86
CA ALA A 32 -6.39 -0.25 -2.17
C ALA A 32 -7.77 -0.92 -2.05
N ILE A 33 -7.94 -1.91 -1.16
CA ILE A 33 -9.24 -2.57 -0.95
C ILE A 33 -10.25 -1.56 -0.42
N HIS A 34 -9.86 -0.70 0.51
CA HIS A 34 -10.71 0.32 1.11
C HIS A 34 -11.28 1.26 0.04
N ILE A 35 -10.42 1.84 -0.80
CA ILE A 35 -10.82 2.74 -1.89
C ILE A 35 -11.73 2.01 -2.90
N VAL A 36 -11.33 0.81 -3.36
CA VAL A 36 -12.13 0.02 -4.31
C VAL A 36 -13.51 -0.31 -3.75
N THR A 37 -13.57 -0.75 -2.49
CA THR A 37 -14.82 -1.12 -1.82
C THR A 37 -15.73 0.09 -1.64
N MET A 38 -15.18 1.23 -1.24
CA MET A 38 -15.92 2.49 -1.13
C MET A 38 -16.55 2.88 -2.47
N LEU A 39 -15.76 2.91 -3.54
CA LEU A 39 -16.22 3.28 -4.88
C LEU A 39 -17.32 2.34 -5.38
N LYS A 40 -17.13 1.02 -5.25
CA LYS A 40 -18.13 0.03 -5.69
C LYS A 40 -19.43 0.12 -4.89
N LYS A 41 -19.36 0.32 -3.56
CA LYS A 41 -20.55 0.55 -2.71
C LYS A 41 -21.33 1.80 -3.12
N LEU A 42 -20.66 2.80 -3.69
CA LEU A 42 -21.28 4.02 -4.20
C LEU A 42 -21.74 3.91 -5.67
N GLY A 43 -21.68 2.71 -6.26
CA GLY A 43 -22.14 2.46 -7.63
C GLY A 43 -21.18 2.93 -8.73
N VAL A 44 -19.91 3.16 -8.39
CA VAL A 44 -18.86 3.49 -9.37
C VAL A 44 -18.29 2.21 -9.94
N ASP A 45 -18.61 1.93 -11.21
CA ASP A 45 -18.20 0.73 -11.94
C ASP A 45 -18.25 0.99 -13.47
N PRO A 46 -17.24 0.57 -14.25
CA PRO A 46 -16.07 -0.23 -13.86
C PRO A 46 -15.03 0.56 -13.04
N VAL A 47 -14.11 -0.16 -12.40
CA VAL A 47 -12.93 0.41 -11.74
C VAL A 47 -11.67 -0.17 -12.38
N VAL A 48 -10.79 0.71 -12.87
CA VAL A 48 -9.47 0.38 -13.40
C VAL A 48 -8.38 0.80 -12.41
N VAL A 49 -7.53 -0.13 -12.02
CA VAL A 49 -6.36 0.13 -11.17
C VAL A 49 -5.11 0.17 -12.03
N VAL A 50 -4.43 1.31 -12.03
CA VAL A 50 -3.15 1.51 -12.72
C VAL A 50 -2.02 1.10 -11.80
N THR A 51 -1.35 0.01 -12.15
CA THR A 51 -0.27 -0.61 -11.39
C THR A 51 1.10 -0.25 -11.98
N GLY A 52 2.17 -0.43 -11.22
CA GLY A 52 3.54 -0.15 -11.65
C GLY A 52 4.53 -0.95 -10.80
N TYR A 53 5.16 -0.29 -9.83
CA TYR A 53 5.96 -0.98 -8.81
C TYR A 53 5.12 -2.05 -8.09
N ARG A 54 5.70 -3.26 -7.91
CA ARG A 54 5.03 -4.43 -7.29
C ARG A 54 3.64 -4.77 -7.88
N ALA A 55 3.45 -4.55 -9.19
CA ALA A 55 2.16 -4.76 -9.86
C ALA A 55 1.53 -6.14 -9.61
N ARG A 56 2.33 -7.22 -9.69
CA ARG A 56 1.83 -8.59 -9.50
C ARG A 56 1.15 -8.77 -8.15
N GLU A 57 1.80 -8.31 -7.09
CA GLU A 57 1.27 -8.41 -5.73
C GLU A 57 -0.02 -7.62 -5.56
N LEU A 58 -0.09 -6.39 -6.08
CA LEU A 58 -1.32 -5.59 -6.00
C LEU A 58 -2.46 -6.23 -6.81
N GLN A 59 -2.15 -6.82 -7.97
CA GLN A 59 -3.13 -7.51 -8.82
C GLN A 59 -3.68 -8.76 -8.15
N GLU A 60 -2.82 -9.60 -7.56
CA GLU A 60 -3.22 -10.78 -6.79
C GLU A 60 -4.08 -10.37 -5.58
N HIS A 61 -3.68 -9.32 -4.86
CA HIS A 61 -4.41 -8.79 -3.71
C HIS A 61 -5.81 -8.24 -4.04
N LEU A 62 -5.98 -7.67 -5.24
CA LEU A 62 -7.24 -7.09 -5.68
C LEU A 62 -8.07 -8.03 -6.58
N PHE A 63 -7.58 -9.24 -6.88
CA PHE A 63 -8.17 -10.14 -7.88
C PHE A 63 -9.66 -10.41 -7.66
N TYR A 64 -10.07 -10.64 -6.41
CA TYR A 64 -11.45 -10.97 -6.05
C TYR A 64 -12.39 -9.74 -6.02
N THR A 65 -11.86 -8.54 -6.14
CA THR A 65 -12.68 -7.31 -6.08
C THR A 65 -13.38 -7.02 -7.41
N GLY A 66 -13.02 -7.72 -8.50
CA GLY A 66 -13.60 -7.53 -9.84
C GLY A 66 -13.23 -6.18 -10.46
N VAL A 67 -12.04 -5.67 -10.16
CA VAL A 67 -11.46 -4.49 -10.83
C VAL A 67 -10.69 -4.93 -12.07
N GLN A 68 -10.52 -3.99 -13.02
CA GLN A 68 -9.63 -4.18 -14.15
C GLN A 68 -8.24 -3.61 -13.83
N PHE A 69 -7.21 -4.10 -14.51
CA PHE A 69 -5.85 -3.61 -14.34
C PHE A 69 -5.27 -3.07 -15.64
N VAL A 70 -4.41 -2.07 -15.49
CA VAL A 70 -3.45 -1.64 -16.51
C VAL A 70 -2.10 -1.42 -15.84
N LYS A 71 -1.02 -1.90 -16.45
CA LYS A 71 0.32 -1.75 -15.90
C LYS A 71 1.05 -0.64 -16.64
N ASN A 72 1.57 0.33 -15.89
CA ASN A 72 2.53 1.27 -16.39
C ASN A 72 3.91 0.60 -16.36
N GLU A 73 4.38 0.09 -17.51
CA GLU A 73 5.70 -0.54 -17.63
C GLU A 73 6.87 0.43 -17.42
N ARG A 74 6.63 1.75 -17.53
CA ARG A 74 7.64 2.80 -17.42
C ARG A 74 7.52 3.61 -16.13
N TYR A 75 6.87 3.05 -15.10
CA TYR A 75 6.55 3.73 -13.83
C TYR A 75 7.74 4.40 -13.14
N GLU A 76 8.98 4.01 -13.44
CA GLU A 76 10.21 4.60 -12.87
C GLU A 76 10.61 5.93 -13.52
N THR A 77 10.14 6.18 -14.74
CA THR A 77 10.57 7.31 -15.60
C THR A 77 9.43 8.23 -16.01
N THR A 78 8.19 7.82 -15.74
CA THR A 78 6.96 8.56 -16.07
C THR A 78 6.34 9.21 -14.85
N GLU A 79 5.52 10.22 -15.05
CA GLU A 79 4.80 10.90 -13.96
C GLU A 79 3.43 10.26 -13.66
N MET A 80 2.75 10.78 -12.63
CA MET A 80 1.39 10.36 -12.30
C MET A 80 0.43 10.55 -13.48
N PHE A 81 0.61 11.63 -14.25
CA PHE A 81 -0.27 11.95 -15.39
C PHE A 81 -0.22 10.87 -16.48
N ASP A 82 0.94 10.28 -16.78
CA ASP A 82 1.05 9.14 -17.69
C ASP A 82 0.22 7.94 -17.22
N SER A 83 0.19 7.72 -15.90
CA SER A 83 -0.60 6.64 -15.31
C SER A 83 -2.10 6.94 -15.41
N VAL A 84 -2.52 8.20 -15.22
CA VAL A 84 -3.91 8.65 -15.49
C VAL A 84 -4.27 8.39 -16.95
N VAL A 85 -3.40 8.73 -17.90
CA VAL A 85 -3.61 8.51 -19.34
C VAL A 85 -3.84 7.03 -19.66
N LEU A 86 -3.03 6.13 -19.08
CA LEU A 86 -3.20 4.68 -19.25
C LEU A 86 -4.56 4.20 -18.73
N GLY A 87 -4.97 4.65 -17.54
CA GLY A 87 -6.24 4.29 -16.96
C GLY A 87 -7.44 4.84 -17.73
N VAL A 88 -7.40 6.10 -18.15
CA VAL A 88 -8.44 6.73 -18.96
C VAL A 88 -8.62 6.00 -20.29
N ARG A 89 -7.53 5.69 -21.00
CA ARG A 89 -7.59 4.93 -22.26
C ARG A 89 -8.23 3.55 -22.09
N LYS A 90 -7.98 2.90 -20.94
CA LYS A 90 -8.56 1.59 -20.63
C LYS A 90 -10.07 1.67 -20.37
N ILE A 91 -10.53 2.69 -19.65
CA ILE A 91 -11.91 2.77 -19.15
C ILE A 91 -12.86 3.57 -20.04
N ALA A 92 -12.35 4.48 -20.89
CA ALA A 92 -13.16 5.48 -21.56
C ALA A 92 -14.34 4.89 -22.34
N GLY A 93 -14.21 3.71 -22.96
CA GLY A 93 -15.31 3.06 -23.67
C GLY A 93 -16.50 2.64 -22.79
N GLU A 94 -16.32 2.51 -21.48
CA GLU A 94 -17.24 1.78 -20.59
C GLU A 94 -18.09 2.68 -19.66
N CYS A 95 -17.79 3.98 -19.54
CA CYS A 95 -18.49 4.90 -18.62
C CYS A 95 -18.61 6.34 -19.18
N GLU A 96 -19.65 7.08 -18.82
CA GLU A 96 -19.86 8.46 -19.28
C GLU A 96 -18.99 9.48 -18.54
N ARG A 97 -18.64 9.16 -17.29
CA ARG A 97 -17.79 9.97 -16.41
C ARG A 97 -16.66 9.11 -15.87
N ILE A 98 -15.49 9.70 -15.72
CA ILE A 98 -14.30 9.06 -15.18
C ILE A 98 -13.87 9.81 -13.92
N LEU A 99 -13.83 9.07 -12.81
CA LEU A 99 -13.33 9.53 -11.52
C LEU A 99 -11.85 9.15 -11.40
N ILE A 100 -10.98 10.12 -11.15
CA ILE A 100 -9.55 9.92 -10.93
C ILE A 100 -9.27 9.99 -9.43
N MET A 101 -8.71 8.90 -8.88
CA MET A 101 -8.40 8.73 -7.46
C MET A 101 -6.95 8.28 -7.26
N PRO A 102 -6.10 9.07 -6.60
CA PRO A 102 -4.79 8.61 -6.15
C PRO A 102 -4.94 7.55 -5.06
N ALA A 103 -4.07 6.52 -5.08
CA ALA A 103 -4.07 5.49 -4.05
C ALA A 103 -3.46 5.96 -2.71
N ASP A 104 -2.92 7.17 -2.61
CA ASP A 104 -2.32 7.73 -1.40
C ASP A 104 -3.24 8.69 -0.64
N ILE A 105 -4.50 8.84 -1.06
CA ILE A 105 -5.52 9.65 -0.37
C ILE A 105 -6.67 8.74 0.07
N PRO A 106 -6.47 7.88 1.08
CA PRO A 106 -7.46 6.86 1.45
C PRO A 106 -8.59 7.40 2.34
N ALA A 107 -8.41 8.55 2.97
CA ALA A 107 -9.29 9.05 4.02
C ALA A 107 -10.45 9.93 3.52
N ILE A 108 -10.89 9.79 2.27
CA ILE A 108 -12.08 10.52 1.79
C ILE A 108 -13.34 9.86 2.36
N LYS A 109 -14.23 10.63 2.97
CA LYS A 109 -15.47 10.07 3.54
C LYS A 109 -16.44 9.61 2.42
N PRO A 110 -17.20 8.52 2.63
CA PRO A 110 -18.24 8.09 1.69
C PRO A 110 -19.28 9.18 1.39
N GLU A 111 -19.60 10.03 2.37
CA GLU A 111 -20.56 11.14 2.23
C GLU A 111 -20.04 12.20 1.26
N THR A 112 -18.77 12.58 1.40
CA THR A 112 -18.06 13.51 0.50
C THR A 112 -18.06 12.96 -0.92
N MET A 113 -17.71 11.68 -1.08
CA MET A 113 -17.70 11.00 -2.37
C MET A 113 -19.09 11.00 -3.01
N ARG A 114 -20.14 10.71 -2.22
CA ARG A 114 -21.54 10.75 -2.68
C ARG A 114 -21.95 12.14 -3.12
N GLN A 115 -21.59 13.19 -2.37
CA GLN A 115 -21.86 14.58 -2.72
C GLN A 115 -21.26 14.93 -4.09
N VAL A 116 -19.98 14.63 -4.30
CA VAL A 116 -19.27 14.94 -5.55
C VAL A 116 -19.83 14.16 -6.75
N LEU A 117 -20.21 12.89 -6.55
CA LEU A 117 -20.83 12.06 -7.59
C LEU A 117 -22.17 12.63 -8.09
N MET A 118 -22.92 13.33 -7.25
CA MET A 118 -24.21 13.95 -7.61
C MET A 118 -24.05 15.23 -8.44
N ILE A 119 -22.90 15.89 -8.38
CA ILE A 119 -22.66 17.14 -9.11
C ILE A 119 -22.47 16.84 -10.60
N ASP A 120 -23.23 17.53 -11.44
CA ASP A 120 -23.04 17.50 -12.89
C ASP A 120 -22.13 18.65 -13.33
N GLY A 121 -21.10 18.33 -14.10
CA GLY A 121 -20.08 19.27 -14.52
C GLY A 121 -19.04 18.59 -15.40
N LYS A 122 -18.49 19.34 -16.37
CA LYS A 122 -17.48 18.82 -17.32
C LYS A 122 -16.23 18.30 -16.60
N ILE A 123 -15.77 19.07 -15.62
CA ILE A 123 -14.71 18.72 -14.67
C ILE A 123 -15.25 19.11 -13.30
N VAL A 124 -15.24 18.18 -12.35
CA VAL A 124 -15.66 18.39 -10.97
C VAL A 124 -14.50 18.00 -10.07
N ARG A 125 -14.18 18.82 -9.07
CA ARG A 125 -13.18 18.49 -8.04
C ARG A 125 -13.62 19.03 -6.69
N THR A 126 -13.06 18.49 -5.62
CA THR A 126 -13.30 18.99 -4.26
C THR A 126 -12.40 20.18 -3.94
N ILE A 127 -12.88 21.05 -3.06
CA ILE A 127 -12.10 22.10 -2.40
C ILE A 127 -12.36 22.03 -0.90
N TYR A 128 -11.30 22.05 -0.10
CA TYR A 128 -11.34 22.17 1.35
C TYR A 128 -10.58 23.44 1.76
N HIS A 129 -11.29 24.43 2.30
CA HIS A 129 -10.74 25.74 2.71
C HIS A 129 -9.77 26.36 1.68
N GLY A 130 -10.17 26.38 0.41
CA GLY A 130 -9.37 26.93 -0.70
C GLY A 130 -8.27 26.00 -1.24
N LYS A 131 -8.01 24.85 -0.61
CA LYS A 131 -7.09 23.82 -1.12
C LYS A 131 -7.85 22.87 -2.05
N HIS A 132 -7.35 22.70 -3.29
CA HIS A 132 -7.90 21.70 -4.21
C HIS A 132 -7.63 20.28 -3.69
N GLY A 133 -8.63 19.41 -3.78
CA GLY A 133 -8.55 18.02 -3.35
C GLY A 133 -9.04 17.03 -4.39
N HIS A 134 -9.20 15.79 -3.93
CA HIS A 134 -9.68 14.65 -4.68
C HIS A 134 -11.10 14.22 -4.24
N PRO A 135 -11.81 13.41 -5.06
CA PRO A 135 -11.45 12.99 -6.41
C PRO A 135 -11.59 14.12 -7.44
N ILE A 136 -11.06 13.88 -8.64
CA ILE A 136 -11.39 14.68 -9.83
C ILE A 136 -12.29 13.83 -10.71
N ILE A 137 -13.48 14.32 -11.05
CA ILE A 137 -14.41 13.64 -11.96
C ILE A 137 -14.49 14.43 -13.27
N MET A 138 -14.33 13.75 -14.40
CA MET A 138 -14.41 14.36 -15.72
C MET A 138 -15.43 13.62 -16.57
N HIS A 139 -16.09 14.35 -17.46
CA HIS A 139 -16.78 13.71 -18.57
C HIS A 139 -15.78 12.96 -19.47
N ARG A 140 -16.23 11.87 -20.10
CA ARG A 140 -15.39 11.01 -20.96
C ARG A 140 -14.68 11.80 -22.07
N ASP A 141 -15.41 12.63 -22.81
CA ASP A 141 -14.90 13.44 -23.92
C ASP A 141 -13.83 14.44 -23.44
N VAL A 142 -14.06 15.05 -22.27
CA VAL A 142 -13.08 15.92 -21.62
C VAL A 142 -11.83 15.15 -21.23
N ALA A 143 -11.98 14.00 -20.56
CA ALA A 143 -10.84 13.18 -20.17
C ALA A 143 -10.01 12.78 -21.40
N GLU A 144 -10.64 12.27 -22.47
CA GLU A 144 -9.96 11.91 -23.72
C GLU A 144 -9.23 13.09 -24.38
N SER A 145 -9.81 14.29 -24.34
CA SER A 145 -9.16 15.50 -24.85
C SER A 145 -7.93 15.86 -24.02
N LEU A 146 -8.03 15.81 -22.70
CA LEU A 146 -6.91 16.13 -21.80
C LEU A 146 -5.75 15.14 -21.94
N MET A 147 -6.02 13.87 -22.28
CA MET A 147 -4.97 12.86 -22.46
C MET A 147 -4.06 13.09 -23.69
N LYS A 148 -4.38 14.09 -24.53
CA LYS A 148 -3.53 14.52 -25.65
C LYS A 148 -2.50 15.59 -25.26
N TYR A 149 -2.58 16.10 -24.03
CA TYR A 149 -1.69 17.13 -23.53
C TYR A 149 -0.27 16.58 -23.33
N ASP A 150 0.72 17.30 -23.85
CA ASP A 150 2.15 16.98 -23.77
C ASP A 150 2.98 18.06 -23.07
N GLY A 151 2.32 19.06 -22.47
CA GLY A 151 2.97 20.12 -21.70
C GLY A 151 3.27 19.72 -20.25
N GLY A 152 3.84 20.67 -19.50
CA GLY A 152 4.21 20.46 -18.09
C GLY A 152 3.06 20.65 -17.10
N GLY A 153 3.25 20.19 -15.85
CA GLY A 153 2.30 20.40 -14.75
C GLY A 153 1.21 19.32 -14.63
N GLY A 154 1.37 18.19 -15.31
CA GLY A 154 0.51 17.01 -15.20
C GLY A 154 -0.96 17.27 -15.52
N LEU A 155 -1.87 16.54 -14.84
CA LEU A 155 -3.31 16.67 -15.05
C LEU A 155 -3.81 18.10 -14.82
N MET A 156 -3.27 18.80 -13.81
CA MET A 156 -3.66 20.18 -13.51
C MET A 156 -3.19 21.16 -14.58
N GLY A 157 -2.00 20.93 -15.17
CA GLY A 157 -1.53 21.66 -16.34
C GLY A 157 -2.47 21.46 -17.53
N ALA A 158 -2.85 20.21 -17.82
CA ALA A 158 -3.79 19.88 -18.88
C ALA A 158 -5.16 20.58 -18.68
N VAL A 159 -5.71 20.52 -17.46
CA VAL A 159 -6.99 21.17 -17.13
C VAL A 159 -6.92 22.67 -17.35
N ARG A 160 -5.86 23.34 -16.87
CA ARG A 160 -5.67 24.79 -17.06
C ARG A 160 -5.53 25.16 -18.54
N ALA A 161 -4.74 24.39 -19.30
CA ALA A 161 -4.53 24.63 -20.73
C ALA A 161 -5.81 24.43 -21.56
N SER A 162 -6.72 23.56 -21.12
CA SER A 162 -7.97 23.28 -21.83
C SER A 162 -9.00 24.42 -21.80
N GLN A 163 -8.90 25.34 -20.84
CA GLN A 163 -9.90 26.37 -20.55
C GLN A 163 -11.32 25.82 -20.30
N ILE A 164 -11.45 24.52 -20.02
CA ILE A 164 -12.74 23.90 -19.69
C ILE A 164 -13.14 24.34 -18.28
N PRO A 165 -14.41 24.79 -18.07
CA PRO A 165 -14.88 25.16 -16.74
C PRO A 165 -14.74 24.01 -15.74
N VAL A 166 -14.15 24.31 -14.59
CA VAL A 166 -14.02 23.40 -13.45
C VAL A 166 -15.08 23.78 -12.42
N THR A 167 -15.88 22.80 -12.02
CA THR A 167 -16.86 22.93 -10.93
C THR A 167 -16.19 22.53 -9.63
N ASP A 168 -15.99 23.52 -8.77
CA ASP A 168 -15.43 23.32 -7.44
C ASP A 168 -16.54 22.99 -6.44
N VAL A 169 -16.40 21.84 -5.76
CA VAL A 169 -17.33 21.39 -4.72
C VAL A 169 -16.67 21.64 -3.37
N GLU A 170 -17.15 22.66 -2.66
CA GLU A 170 -16.69 22.93 -1.30
C GLU A 170 -17.20 21.84 -0.35
N VAL A 171 -16.28 21.25 0.42
CA VAL A 171 -16.54 20.13 1.33
C VAL A 171 -15.86 20.36 2.66
N GLU A 172 -16.51 19.93 3.75
CA GLU A 172 -15.97 19.94 5.11
C GLU A 172 -15.28 18.59 5.43
N ASP A 173 -14.44 18.13 4.50
CA ASP A 173 -13.70 16.88 4.61
C ASP A 173 -12.25 17.09 4.19
N GLU A 174 -11.37 17.36 5.15
CA GLU A 174 -9.93 17.51 4.93
C GLU A 174 -9.30 16.24 4.32
N GLY A 175 -9.97 15.08 4.40
CA GLY A 175 -9.51 13.82 3.85
C GLY A 175 -9.29 13.87 2.34
N VAL A 176 -9.95 14.79 1.63
CA VAL A 176 -9.75 15.05 0.19
C VAL A 176 -8.36 15.59 -0.15
N CYS A 177 -7.61 16.05 0.84
CA CYS A 177 -6.37 16.79 0.71
C CYS A 177 -5.18 16.17 1.47
N ARG A 178 -5.38 15.00 2.11
CA ARG A 178 -4.38 14.32 2.93
C ARG A 178 -3.79 13.12 2.20
N ASP A 179 -2.68 13.36 1.52
CA ASP A 179 -1.83 12.34 0.95
C ASP A 179 -0.87 11.74 2.00
N ILE A 180 -0.45 10.50 1.78
CA ILE A 180 0.56 9.81 2.60
C ILE A 180 1.84 9.61 1.81
N ASP A 181 2.93 10.31 2.14
CA ASP A 181 4.22 10.23 1.44
C ASP A 181 5.33 9.60 2.28
N THR A 182 5.15 9.53 3.59
CA THR A 182 6.10 9.06 4.59
C THR A 182 5.41 8.15 5.62
N LYS A 183 6.20 7.38 6.38
CA LYS A 183 5.66 6.54 7.47
C LYS A 183 5.01 7.38 8.57
N ASP A 184 5.59 8.54 8.87
CA ASP A 184 5.09 9.44 9.90
C ASP A 184 3.74 10.05 9.48
N GLU A 185 3.62 10.55 8.24
CA GLU A 185 2.33 11.03 7.69
C GLU A 185 1.27 9.92 7.67
N TYR A 186 1.65 8.67 7.42
CA TYR A 186 0.71 7.56 7.51
C TYR A 186 0.24 7.34 8.96
N GLN A 187 1.12 7.37 9.96
CA GLN A 187 0.70 7.28 11.37
C GLN A 187 -0.18 8.47 11.79
N GLU A 188 0.19 9.69 11.41
CA GLU A 188 -0.59 10.90 11.66
C GLU A 188 -1.96 10.83 10.98
N LEU A 189 -2.02 10.31 9.74
CA LEU A 189 -3.29 10.11 9.04
C LEU A 189 -4.18 9.13 9.79
N LEU A 190 -3.61 8.02 10.30
CA LEU A 190 -4.36 7.07 11.11
C LEU A 190 -4.91 7.76 12.37
N GLU A 191 -4.06 8.39 13.17
CA GLU A 191 -4.44 9.14 14.38
C GLU A 191 -5.57 10.14 14.10
N TRP A 192 -5.41 10.95 13.05
CA TRP A 192 -6.37 11.95 12.63
C TRP A 192 -7.69 11.34 12.14
N ASN A 193 -7.64 10.32 11.28
CA ASN A 193 -8.83 9.67 10.71
C ASN A 193 -9.67 8.99 11.80
N TYR A 194 -9.01 8.44 12.82
CA TYR A 194 -9.69 7.78 13.93
C TYR A 194 -10.19 8.77 14.98
N GLY A 195 -9.49 9.89 15.18
CA GLY A 195 -9.93 10.99 16.04
C GLY A 195 -11.23 11.65 15.58
N ARG A 196 -11.53 11.64 14.26
CA ARG A 196 -12.76 12.21 13.68
C ARG A 196 -13.98 11.26 13.64
N GLY A 197 -13.92 10.10 14.32
CA GLY A 197 -15.11 9.29 14.61
C GLY A 197 -15.13 7.85 14.09
N GLU A 198 -14.09 7.38 13.38
CA GLU A 198 -14.09 6.01 12.82
C GLU A 198 -13.45 4.95 13.75
N GLY A 199 -12.73 5.37 14.79
CA GLY A 199 -12.05 4.48 15.74
C GLY A 199 -10.88 3.71 15.11
N TYR A 200 -9.84 3.39 15.90
CA TYR A 200 -8.71 2.61 15.37
C TYR A 200 -9.18 1.23 14.87
N PRO A 201 -8.70 0.75 13.70
CA PRO A 201 -8.90 -0.61 13.29
C PRO A 201 -8.10 -1.47 14.24
N VAL A 202 -8.82 -2.08 15.17
CA VAL A 202 -8.21 -3.08 16.01
C VAL A 202 -7.94 -4.28 15.10
N ARG A 203 -6.70 -4.71 15.07
CA ARG A 203 -6.30 -5.93 14.38
C ARG A 203 -5.69 -6.86 15.40
N PRO A 204 -5.94 -8.17 15.28
CA PRO A 204 -5.29 -9.11 16.14
C PRO A 204 -3.80 -9.17 15.77
N LYS A 205 -2.95 -9.28 16.78
CA LYS A 205 -1.51 -9.46 16.57
C LYS A 205 -1.05 -10.68 17.33
N ALA A 206 -0.74 -11.75 16.61
CA ALA A 206 -0.11 -12.93 17.16
C ALA A 206 1.41 -12.85 16.98
N GLN A 207 2.18 -13.13 18.03
CA GLN A 207 3.63 -13.31 17.93
C GLN A 207 3.98 -14.79 18.15
N VAL A 208 4.53 -15.42 17.12
CA VAL A 208 5.01 -16.80 17.21
C VAL A 208 6.48 -16.82 17.63
N LYS A 209 6.84 -17.69 18.57
CA LYS A 209 8.22 -17.94 18.97
C LYS A 209 8.42 -19.45 19.13
N LEU A 210 9.52 -19.97 18.60
CA LEU A 210 9.94 -21.36 18.85
C LEU A 210 10.65 -21.42 20.19
N MET A 211 10.34 -22.48 20.94
CA MET A 211 10.80 -22.68 22.29
C MET A 211 11.26 -24.12 22.48
N ALA A 212 12.39 -24.28 23.16
CA ALA A 212 12.84 -25.53 23.76
C ALA A 212 12.82 -25.34 25.28
N ASN A 213 13.97 -25.33 25.96
CA ASN A 213 14.04 -24.95 27.39
C ASN A 213 13.74 -23.46 27.61
N LYS A 214 13.95 -22.63 26.58
CA LYS A 214 13.58 -21.20 26.53
C LYS A 214 13.28 -20.80 25.09
N ALA A 215 12.62 -19.66 24.91
CA ALA A 215 12.39 -19.11 23.58
C ALA A 215 13.73 -18.82 22.89
N PHE A 216 13.91 -19.36 21.69
CA PHE A 216 15.19 -19.32 20.99
C PHE A 216 15.08 -18.89 19.54
N PHE A 217 13.88 -18.85 18.98
CA PHE A 217 13.63 -18.36 17.63
C PHE A 217 12.33 -17.57 17.61
N GLY A 218 12.28 -16.47 16.85
CA GLY A 218 11.14 -15.58 16.81
C GLY A 218 11.37 -14.44 15.81
N PRO A 219 10.51 -13.40 15.77
CA PRO A 219 10.54 -12.37 14.73
C PRO A 219 11.90 -11.69 14.57
N GLY A 220 12.59 -11.40 15.68
CA GLY A 220 13.90 -10.76 15.63
C GLY A 220 15.00 -11.67 15.04
N ILE A 221 15.00 -12.96 15.36
CA ILE A 221 16.04 -13.88 14.88
C ILE A 221 15.80 -14.24 13.42
N TYR A 222 14.53 -14.45 13.07
CA TYR A 222 14.08 -14.58 11.69
C TYR A 222 14.56 -13.40 10.83
N GLN A 223 14.28 -12.15 11.25
CA GLN A 223 14.69 -10.95 10.52
C GLN A 223 16.21 -10.87 10.35
N LEU A 224 16.97 -11.20 11.41
CA LEU A 224 18.43 -11.21 11.35
C LEU A 224 18.96 -12.22 10.33
N MET A 225 18.35 -13.40 10.26
CA MET A 225 18.75 -14.45 9.32
C MET A 225 18.35 -14.15 7.88
N GLU A 226 17.18 -13.54 7.65
CA GLU A 226 16.79 -13.04 6.32
C GLU A 226 17.78 -11.99 5.81
N LEU A 227 18.08 -10.98 6.62
CA LEU A 227 19.05 -9.93 6.27
C LEU A 227 20.44 -10.50 6.04
N LEU A 228 20.88 -11.48 6.84
CA LEU A 228 22.13 -12.19 6.60
C LEU A 228 22.10 -12.91 5.24
N GLY A 229 20.99 -13.59 4.90
CA GLY A 229 20.81 -14.26 3.62
C GLY A 229 20.89 -13.33 2.42
N GLN A 230 20.39 -12.09 2.56
CA GLN A 230 20.43 -11.05 1.52
C GLN A 230 21.80 -10.37 1.40
N THR A 231 22.43 -10.05 2.55
CA THR A 231 23.66 -9.24 2.58
C THR A 231 24.94 -10.08 2.48
N GLY A 232 24.89 -11.37 2.81
CA GLY A 232 26.08 -12.20 2.95
C GLY A 232 26.99 -11.79 4.12
N SER A 233 26.52 -10.90 5.01
CA SER A 233 27.29 -10.35 6.12
C SER A 233 26.45 -10.23 7.38
N LEU A 234 26.83 -10.97 8.42
CA LEU A 234 26.16 -10.85 9.73
C LEU A 234 26.34 -9.45 10.33
N GLN A 235 27.48 -8.79 10.07
CA GLN A 235 27.74 -7.45 10.57
C GLN A 235 26.77 -6.43 9.95
N GLU A 236 26.59 -6.50 8.64
CA GLU A 236 25.66 -5.63 7.92
C GLU A 236 24.21 -5.90 8.34
N ALA A 237 23.82 -7.17 8.47
CA ALA A 237 22.51 -7.56 8.97
C ALA A 237 22.24 -7.01 10.39
N CYS A 238 23.22 -7.05 11.29
CA CYS A 238 23.08 -6.47 12.62
C CYS A 238 22.94 -4.95 12.57
N LEU A 239 23.72 -4.27 11.72
CA LEU A 239 23.68 -2.82 11.55
C LEU A 239 22.30 -2.35 11.10
N GLN A 240 21.70 -3.02 10.10
CA GLN A 240 20.36 -2.70 9.61
C GLN A 240 19.25 -2.93 10.65
N MET A 241 19.50 -3.78 11.64
CA MET A 241 18.59 -4.01 12.77
C MET A 241 18.86 -3.11 13.98
N GLY A 242 19.85 -2.20 13.93
CA GLY A 242 20.26 -1.42 15.10
C GLY A 242 20.85 -2.27 16.23
N LEU A 243 21.43 -3.43 15.91
CA LEU A 243 22.04 -4.35 16.86
C LEU A 243 23.57 -4.29 16.76
N SER A 244 24.26 -4.45 17.91
CA SER A 244 25.70 -4.71 17.86
C SER A 244 25.98 -6.09 17.27
N TYR A 245 27.08 -6.22 16.53
CA TYR A 245 27.53 -7.51 15.98
C TYR A 245 27.65 -8.59 17.07
N SER A 246 28.18 -8.24 18.24
CA SER A 246 28.32 -9.17 19.37
C SER A 246 26.97 -9.68 19.88
N LYS A 247 25.95 -8.81 19.92
CA LYS A 247 24.59 -9.19 20.31
C LYS A 247 23.96 -10.11 19.26
N GLY A 248 24.04 -9.76 17.97
CA GLY A 248 23.50 -10.61 16.89
C GLY A 248 24.17 -11.99 16.86
N SER A 249 25.50 -12.04 16.94
CA SER A 249 26.21 -13.32 16.98
C SER A 249 25.89 -14.15 18.22
N ARG A 250 25.65 -13.54 19.38
CA ARG A 250 25.26 -14.27 20.61
C ARG A 250 23.88 -14.89 20.48
N ILE A 251 22.94 -14.16 19.87
CA ILE A 251 21.56 -14.63 19.69
C ILE A 251 21.51 -15.83 18.72
N ILE A 252 22.27 -15.78 17.62
CA ILE A 252 22.36 -16.93 16.68
C ILE A 252 22.97 -18.15 17.37
N LYS A 253 24.09 -17.98 18.08
CA LYS A 253 24.74 -19.08 18.82
C LYS A 253 23.84 -19.72 19.86
N GLU A 254 22.98 -18.92 20.51
CA GLU A 254 21.99 -19.44 21.43
C GLU A 254 20.95 -20.30 20.70
N ALA A 255 20.43 -19.84 19.56
CA ALA A 255 19.50 -20.62 18.74
C ALA A 255 20.13 -21.94 18.26
N GLU A 256 21.36 -21.90 17.76
CA GLU A 256 22.14 -23.08 17.35
C GLU A 256 22.31 -24.09 18.50
N ARG A 257 22.57 -23.60 19.73
CA ARG A 257 22.67 -24.47 20.90
C ARG A 257 21.36 -25.18 21.25
N GLN A 258 20.22 -24.51 21.08
CA GLN A 258 18.90 -25.10 21.35
C GLN A 258 18.51 -26.11 20.25
N LEU A 259 18.97 -25.88 19.02
CA LEU A 259 18.68 -26.74 17.87
C LEU A 259 19.65 -27.92 17.71
N GLY A 260 20.88 -27.81 18.23
CA GLY A 260 21.90 -28.84 18.11
C GLY A 260 22.63 -28.86 16.75
N PHE A 261 22.43 -27.86 15.90
CA PHE A 261 23.08 -27.73 14.59
C PHE A 261 23.35 -26.25 14.23
N PRO A 262 24.34 -25.97 13.37
CA PRO A 262 24.64 -24.60 12.95
C PRO A 262 23.59 -24.04 12.00
N LEU A 263 23.23 -22.77 12.19
CA LEU A 263 22.34 -22.01 11.32
C LEU A 263 23.12 -21.14 10.34
N THR A 264 24.37 -20.82 10.65
CA THR A 264 25.24 -19.98 9.82
C THR A 264 26.60 -20.62 9.59
N GLU A 265 27.11 -20.47 8.39
CA GLU A 265 28.51 -20.71 8.03
C GLU A 265 29.23 -19.37 7.89
N ARG A 266 30.48 -19.32 8.35
CA ARG A 266 31.32 -18.12 8.27
C ARG A 266 32.69 -18.50 7.70
N TRP A 267 33.26 -17.59 6.93
CA TRP A 267 34.65 -17.71 6.49
C TRP A 267 35.39 -16.41 6.76
N THR A 268 36.66 -16.54 7.13
CA THR A 268 37.60 -15.43 7.22
C THR A 268 38.24 -15.23 5.85
N GLY A 269 38.33 -13.98 5.38
CA GLY A 269 38.91 -13.67 4.09
C GLY A 269 39.75 -12.40 4.15
N GLY A 270 40.95 -12.47 3.55
CA GLY A 270 41.90 -11.37 3.38
C GLY A 270 41.40 -10.32 2.39
N GLN A 271 42.16 -9.99 1.34
CA GLN A 271 41.90 -8.83 0.45
C GLN A 271 40.50 -8.77 -0.22
N GLY A 272 39.70 -9.84 -0.17
CA GLY A 272 38.31 -9.91 -0.65
C GLY A 272 37.22 -9.92 0.44
N GLY A 273 37.58 -9.78 1.71
CA GLY A 273 36.66 -9.74 2.86
C GLY A 273 36.19 -11.11 3.38
N GLY A 274 35.91 -11.17 4.69
CA GLY A 274 35.20 -12.30 5.32
C GLY A 274 33.68 -12.19 5.12
N GLY A 275 32.95 -13.30 5.27
CA GLY A 275 31.51 -13.34 5.02
C GLY A 275 30.77 -14.37 5.86
N SER A 276 29.44 -14.29 5.79
CA SER A 276 28.51 -15.19 6.47
C SER A 276 27.42 -15.63 5.51
N ARG A 277 27.01 -16.90 5.58
CA ARG A 277 25.84 -17.41 4.86
C ARG A 277 25.00 -18.33 5.74
N LEU A 278 23.73 -18.51 5.39
CA LEU A 278 22.88 -19.51 6.02
C LEU A 278 23.31 -20.92 5.60
N THR A 279 23.32 -21.86 6.55
CA THR A 279 23.41 -23.31 6.26
C THR A 279 22.16 -23.79 5.52
N LYS A 280 22.14 -25.03 5.01
CA LYS A 280 20.94 -25.62 4.40
C LYS A 280 19.79 -25.67 5.42
N GLU A 281 20.10 -26.07 6.65
CA GLU A 281 19.19 -26.14 7.78
C GLU A 281 18.72 -24.75 8.19
N GLY A 282 19.61 -23.76 8.20
CA GLY A 282 19.29 -22.37 8.48
C GLY A 282 18.30 -21.77 7.48
N LYS A 283 18.50 -22.02 6.19
CA LYS A 283 17.55 -21.61 5.13
C LYS A 283 16.18 -22.26 5.32
N LYS A 284 16.16 -23.58 5.52
CA LYS A 284 14.92 -24.33 5.74
C LYS A 284 14.16 -23.85 6.98
N LEU A 285 14.87 -23.49 8.05
CA LEU A 285 14.25 -22.93 9.26
C LEU A 285 13.59 -21.58 8.98
N VAL A 286 14.26 -20.68 8.24
CA VAL A 286 13.69 -19.37 7.85
C VAL A 286 12.44 -19.56 7.00
N GLU A 287 12.50 -20.42 5.98
CA GLU A 287 11.37 -20.72 5.09
C GLU A 287 10.18 -21.28 5.88
N ASN A 288 10.39 -22.36 6.65
CA ASN A 288 9.32 -22.96 7.45
C ASN A 288 8.75 -22.00 8.49
N TYR A 289 9.58 -21.17 9.12
CA TYR A 289 9.12 -20.20 10.11
C TYR A 289 8.26 -19.11 9.46
N ARG A 290 8.65 -18.60 8.28
CA ARG A 290 7.86 -17.63 7.50
C ARG A 290 6.49 -18.21 7.16
N ASP A 291 6.46 -19.43 6.63
CA ASP A 291 5.24 -20.07 6.17
C ASP A 291 4.30 -20.35 7.37
N MET A 292 4.84 -20.84 8.49
CA MET A 292 4.10 -21.02 9.75
C MET A 292 3.53 -19.70 10.29
N VAL A 293 4.32 -18.62 10.33
CA VAL A 293 3.84 -17.30 10.78
C VAL A 293 2.72 -16.79 9.88
N SER A 294 2.82 -16.99 8.57
CA SER A 294 1.79 -16.63 7.61
C SER A 294 0.48 -17.37 7.88
N GLU A 295 0.54 -18.69 8.10
CA GLU A 295 -0.64 -19.51 8.40
C GLU A 295 -1.29 -19.15 9.74
N VAL A 296 -0.46 -18.92 10.78
CA VAL A 296 -0.96 -18.49 12.10
C VAL A 296 -1.63 -17.12 12.00
N GLN A 297 -1.07 -16.17 11.24
CA GLN A 297 -1.69 -14.86 11.07
C GLN A 297 -3.02 -14.97 10.33
N ALA A 298 -3.10 -15.77 9.26
CA ALA A 298 -4.35 -15.99 8.53
C ALA A 298 -5.45 -16.56 9.45
N TYR A 299 -5.12 -17.56 10.26
CA TYR A 299 -6.06 -18.10 11.26
C TYR A 299 -6.42 -17.07 12.34
N THR A 300 -5.44 -16.26 12.77
CA THR A 300 -5.66 -15.19 13.75
C THR A 300 -6.65 -14.16 13.22
N ASP A 301 -6.56 -13.80 11.94
CA ASP A 301 -7.48 -12.88 11.27
C ASP A 301 -8.88 -13.51 11.16
N GLU A 302 -8.99 -14.78 10.80
CA GLU A 302 -10.26 -15.53 10.76
C GLU A 302 -10.96 -15.54 12.13
N VAL A 303 -10.22 -15.90 13.18
CA VAL A 303 -10.72 -15.92 14.56
C VAL A 303 -11.14 -14.52 15.00
N TYR A 304 -10.35 -13.49 14.67
CA TYR A 304 -10.72 -12.12 15.00
C TYR A 304 -12.03 -11.71 14.32
N GLN A 305 -12.24 -12.03 13.05
CA GLN A 305 -13.51 -11.75 12.38
C GLN A 305 -14.69 -12.49 13.03
N LYS A 306 -14.49 -13.74 13.46
CA LYS A 306 -15.50 -14.52 14.17
C LYS A 306 -15.99 -13.85 15.47
N TYR A 307 -15.08 -13.24 16.24
CA TYR A 307 -15.42 -12.67 17.55
C TYR A 307 -15.65 -11.16 17.55
N PHE A 308 -14.91 -10.42 16.72
CA PHE A 308 -14.88 -8.96 16.70
C PHE A 308 -15.32 -8.36 15.36
N GLY A 309 -15.72 -9.17 14.37
CA GLY A 309 -16.15 -8.69 13.06
C GLY A 309 -17.44 -7.85 13.10
N LYS A 310 -18.21 -7.91 14.19
CA LYS A 310 -19.36 -7.02 14.44
C LYS A 310 -18.98 -5.67 15.06
N GLY A 311 -17.70 -5.45 15.36
CA GLY A 311 -17.22 -4.29 16.10
C GLY A 311 -17.13 -4.55 17.61
N PHE A 312 -16.65 -3.54 18.35
CA PHE A 312 -16.46 -3.58 19.81
C PHE A 312 -17.66 -3.08 20.60
N ARG A 313 -18.71 -2.62 19.92
CA ARG A 313 -19.91 -2.05 20.52
C ARG A 313 -21.10 -2.90 20.09
N ASP A 314 -21.97 -3.17 21.06
CA ASP A 314 -23.22 -3.92 20.86
C ASP A 314 -24.20 -3.17 19.92
#